data_AF-A0A257JMQ7-F1
#
_entry.id   AF-A0A257JMQ7-F1
#
_cell.length_a   1.000
_cell.length_b   1.000
_cell.length_c   1.000
_cell.angle_alpha   90.00
_cell.angle_beta   90.00
_cell.angle_gamma   90.00
#
_symmetry.space_group_name_H-M   'P 1'
#
loop_
_entity.id
_entity.type
_entity.pdbx_description
1 polymer ?
#
loop_
_entity_poly.entity_id
_entity_poly.type
_entity_poly.pdbx_seq_one_letter_code
_entity_poly.pdbx_strand_id
1 'polypeptide(L)'
;MPRPSTTALSLHPDRLFSSDTAQRQIARTLYETVKDLPIISPHGHTDPSWFATNAPFANPAELLITPDHYVFRMLYSQGIPMERLGVPRADGGWTETDPRKIWHLFAENYWRFRGTPSRLWHDWVYSQVFGLTVR
;
A
#
# COMPACT_ATOMS: atom_id res chain seq x y z
N MET A 1 -11.55 -2.78 28.08
CA MET A 1 -10.55 -2.32 27.09
C MET A 1 -11.20 -1.26 26.22
N PRO A 2 -10.60 -0.08 26.02
CA PRO A 2 -11.15 0.88 25.06
C PRO A 2 -11.13 0.23 23.67
N ARG A 3 -12.25 0.26 22.93
CA ARG A 3 -12.27 -0.16 21.52
C ARG A 3 -11.24 0.71 20.78
N PRO A 4 -10.41 0.13 19.89
CA PRO A 4 -9.60 0.95 19.00
C PRO A 4 -10.54 1.93 18.28
N SER A 5 -10.23 3.22 18.39
CA SER A 5 -10.97 4.26 17.68
C SER A 5 -10.73 4.07 16.18
N THR A 6 -11.70 3.44 15.50
CA THR A 6 -11.70 3.33 14.05
C THR A 6 -11.74 4.72 13.45
N THR A 7 -10.68 5.09 12.73
CA THR A 7 -10.60 6.39 12.06
C THR A 7 -11.14 6.26 10.64
N ALA A 8 -11.99 7.19 10.20
CA ALA A 8 -12.51 7.15 8.84
C ALA A 8 -11.39 7.19 7.79
N LEU A 9 -11.47 6.31 6.79
CA LEU A 9 -10.66 6.35 5.58
C LEU A 9 -11.44 7.08 4.49
N SER A 10 -11.18 8.37 4.33
CA SER A 10 -11.70 9.17 3.21
C SER A 10 -10.56 9.90 2.54
N LEU A 11 -10.38 9.66 1.24
CA LEU A 11 -9.36 10.32 0.44
C LEU A 11 -9.95 11.58 -0.19
N HIS A 12 -9.37 12.73 0.14
CA HIS A 12 -9.79 14.00 -0.46
C HIS A 12 -9.64 13.93 -1.99
N PRO A 13 -10.64 14.41 -2.76
CA PRO A 13 -10.57 14.40 -4.23
C PRO A 13 -9.41 15.27 -4.75
N ASP A 14 -9.15 16.41 -4.11
CA ASP A 14 -8.02 17.32 -4.45
C ASP A 14 -6.70 16.96 -3.74
N ARG A 15 -6.51 15.71 -3.29
CA ARG A 15 -5.23 15.31 -2.67
C ARG A 15 -4.07 15.57 -3.64
N LEU A 16 -2.93 15.99 -3.09
CA LEU A 16 -1.71 16.39 -3.81
C LEU A 16 -1.79 17.71 -4.59
N PHE A 17 -2.95 18.37 -4.69
CA PHE A 17 -3.02 19.70 -5.29
C PHE A 17 -2.52 20.77 -4.32
N SER A 18 -2.12 21.92 -4.88
CA SER A 18 -1.69 23.09 -4.10
C SER A 18 -2.78 23.57 -3.14
N SER A 19 -2.37 24.09 -1.98
CA SER A 19 -3.28 24.76 -1.05
C SER A 19 -3.70 26.14 -1.57
N ASP A 20 -2.98 26.74 -2.51
CA ASP A 20 -3.40 27.96 -3.18
C ASP A 20 -4.66 27.72 -4.03
N THR A 21 -5.70 28.54 -3.83
CA THR A 21 -7.02 28.31 -4.45
C THR A 21 -6.99 28.43 -5.97
N ALA A 22 -6.25 29.39 -6.52
CA ALA A 22 -6.18 29.60 -7.96
C ALA A 22 -5.42 28.44 -8.63
N GLN A 23 -4.28 28.03 -8.06
CA GLN A 23 -3.53 26.88 -8.54
C GLN A 23 -4.31 25.58 -8.42
N ARG A 24 -5.05 25.36 -7.32
CA ARG A 24 -5.87 24.16 -7.12
C ARG A 24 -6.99 24.05 -8.16
N GLN A 25 -7.62 25.17 -8.50
CA GLN A 25 -8.67 25.19 -9.53
C GLN A 25 -8.11 24.81 -10.90
N ILE A 26 -6.94 25.34 -11.27
CA ILE A 26 -6.25 24.98 -12.51
C ILE A 26 -5.89 23.49 -12.50
N ALA A 27 -5.29 22.99 -11.41
CA ALA A 27 -4.92 21.59 -11.25
C ALA A 27 -6.14 20.65 -11.38
N ARG A 28 -7.28 21.01 -10.77
CA ARG A 28 -8.52 20.25 -10.89
C ARG A 28 -9.01 20.20 -12.34
N THR A 29 -9.07 21.34 -13.03
CA THR A 29 -9.49 21.38 -14.44
C THR A 29 -8.60 20.49 -15.32
N LEU A 30 -7.29 20.53 -15.12
CA LEU A 30 -6.35 19.70 -15.89
C LEU A 30 -6.46 18.21 -15.52
N TYR A 31 -6.61 17.87 -14.24
CA TYR A 31 -6.72 16.49 -13.80
C TYR A 31 -7.99 15.82 -14.33
N GLU A 32 -9.12 16.53 -14.32
CA GLU A 32 -10.40 16.02 -14.82
C GLU A 32 -10.36 15.62 -16.31
N THR A 33 -9.48 16.22 -17.12
CA THR A 33 -9.34 15.83 -18.53
C THR A 33 -8.48 14.58 -18.75
N VAL A 34 -7.72 14.14 -17.74
CA VAL A 34 -6.72 13.06 -17.89
C VAL A 34 -6.91 11.88 -16.94
N LYS A 35 -7.69 12.02 -15.86
CA LYS A 35 -7.78 11.01 -14.78
C LYS A 35 -8.31 9.64 -15.23
N ASP A 36 -9.13 9.61 -16.28
CA ASP A 36 -9.78 8.41 -16.81
C ASP A 36 -9.11 7.88 -18.09
N LEU A 37 -7.96 8.45 -18.49
CA LEU A 37 -7.18 7.93 -19.61
C LEU A 37 -6.59 6.56 -19.26
N PRO A 38 -6.41 5.66 -20.26
CA PRO A 38 -5.75 4.38 -20.05
C PRO A 38 -4.35 4.55 -19.49
N ILE A 39 -3.99 3.68 -18.53
CA ILE A 39 -2.63 3.63 -17.98
C ILE A 39 -1.71 3.00 -19.02
N ILE A 40 -0.68 3.74 -19.44
CA ILE A 40 0.45 3.21 -20.19
C ILE A 40 1.59 3.00 -19.20
N SER A 41 1.94 1.74 -18.92
CA SER A 41 3.06 1.35 -18.04
C SER A 41 4.17 0.71 -18.89
N PRO A 42 5.04 1.51 -19.52
CA PRO A 42 6.01 1.01 -20.50
C PRO A 42 7.22 0.32 -19.85
N HIS A 43 7.34 0.38 -18.53
CA HIS A 43 8.41 -0.27 -17.76
C HIS A 43 7.87 -0.67 -16.39
N GLY A 44 8.11 -1.92 -16.01
CA GLY A 44 7.65 -2.50 -14.75
C GLY A 44 8.20 -3.90 -14.54
N HIS A 45 7.90 -4.47 -13.37
CA HIS A 45 8.41 -5.77 -12.93
C HIS A 45 7.31 -6.67 -12.35
N THR A 46 6.09 -6.59 -12.89
CA THR A 46 5.04 -7.56 -12.55
C THR A 46 5.39 -8.93 -13.14
N ASP A 47 5.00 -10.00 -12.46
CA ASP A 47 5.26 -11.35 -12.95
C ASP A 47 4.30 -11.66 -14.11
N PRO A 48 4.80 -12.00 -15.32
CA PRO A 48 3.95 -12.32 -16.47
C PRO A 48 3.08 -13.57 -16.24
N SER A 49 3.50 -14.48 -15.35
CA SER A 49 2.75 -15.71 -15.05
C SER A 49 1.39 -15.43 -14.39
N TRP A 50 1.25 -14.31 -13.68
CA TRP A 50 -0.02 -13.88 -13.09
C TRP A 50 -1.11 -13.72 -14.15
N PHE A 51 -0.75 -13.13 -15.30
CA PHE A 51 -1.68 -12.90 -16.40
C PHE A 51 -1.88 -14.15 -17.26
N ALA A 52 -0.84 -14.98 -17.39
CA ALA A 52 -0.90 -16.21 -18.19
C ALA A 52 -1.78 -17.29 -17.54
N THR A 53 -1.70 -17.44 -16.21
CA THR A 53 -2.43 -18.47 -15.46
C THR A 53 -3.75 -17.96 -14.88
N ASN A 54 -3.86 -16.65 -14.64
CA ASN A 54 -5.01 -16.01 -13.99
C ASN A 54 -5.36 -16.66 -12.63
N ALA A 55 -4.35 -17.18 -11.93
CA ALA A 55 -4.53 -17.72 -10.59
C ALA A 55 -4.77 -16.56 -9.59
N PRO A 56 -5.69 -16.71 -8.62
CA PRO A 56 -5.92 -15.68 -7.62
C PRO A 56 -4.73 -15.55 -6.67
N PHE A 57 -4.48 -14.34 -6.20
CA PHE A 57 -3.57 -14.11 -5.07
C PHE A 57 -4.14 -14.74 -3.79
N ALA A 58 -3.28 -15.36 -2.98
CA ALA A 58 -3.73 -16.15 -1.83
C ALA A 58 -4.22 -15.30 -0.64
N ASN A 59 -3.52 -14.21 -0.31
CA ASN A 59 -3.82 -13.36 0.84
C ASN A 59 -3.18 -11.96 0.71
N PRO A 60 -3.61 -10.97 1.51
CA PRO A 60 -3.09 -9.61 1.38
C PRO A 60 -1.64 -9.44 1.85
N ALA A 61 -1.12 -10.28 2.74
CA ALA A 61 0.27 -10.18 3.18
C ALA A 61 1.24 -10.53 2.04
N GLU A 62 0.98 -11.64 1.35
CA GLU A 62 1.75 -12.08 0.18
C GLU A 62 1.64 -11.13 -1.02
N LEU A 63 0.54 -10.37 -1.14
CA LEU A 63 0.35 -9.41 -2.23
C LEU A 63 0.92 -8.02 -1.91
N LEU A 64 0.68 -7.50 -0.71
CA LEU A 64 0.89 -6.07 -0.38
C LEU A 64 2.07 -5.79 0.56
N ILE A 65 2.60 -6.80 1.25
CA ILE A 65 3.61 -6.60 2.29
C ILE A 65 4.92 -7.30 1.92
N THR A 66 4.89 -8.62 1.82
CA THR A 66 6.09 -9.45 1.64
C THR A 66 6.91 -9.09 0.38
N PRO A 67 6.30 -8.81 -0.79
CA PRO A 67 7.07 -8.47 -1.99
C PRO A 67 7.46 -6.98 -2.07
N ASP A 68 6.88 -6.09 -1.25
CA ASP A 68 7.10 -4.64 -1.38
C ASP A 68 8.25 -4.17 -0.48
N HIS A 69 9.39 -3.91 -1.12
CA HIS A 69 10.58 -3.43 -0.44
C HIS A 69 10.48 -2.03 0.15
N TYR A 70 9.55 -1.18 -0.28
CA TYR A 70 9.29 0.08 0.42
C TYR A 70 8.66 -0.17 1.80
N VAL A 71 7.77 -1.16 1.89
CA VAL A 71 7.08 -1.55 3.12
C VAL A 71 8.07 -2.15 4.11
N PHE A 72 8.73 -3.25 3.73
CA PHE A 72 9.62 -3.93 4.69
C PHE A 72 10.87 -3.12 5.01
N ARG A 73 11.37 -2.25 4.12
CA ARG A 73 12.49 -1.34 4.44
C ARG A 73 12.14 -0.33 5.52
N MET A 74 10.91 0.20 5.50
CA MET A 74 10.45 1.11 6.56
C MET A 74 10.40 0.38 7.91
N LEU A 75 9.81 -0.81 7.95
CA LEU A 75 9.68 -1.59 9.19
C LEU A 75 11.05 -2.07 9.71
N TYR A 76 11.93 -2.50 8.82
CA TYR A 76 13.30 -2.86 9.15
C TYR A 76 14.09 -1.70 9.74
N SER A 77 13.92 -0.49 9.21
CA SER A 77 14.55 0.72 9.79
C SER A 77 14.13 1.00 11.24
N GLN A 78 13.04 0.39 11.70
CA GLN A 78 12.50 0.53 13.04
C GLN A 78 12.78 -0.70 13.93
N GLY A 79 13.67 -1.60 13.48
CA GLY A 79 14.11 -2.77 14.23
C GLY A 79 13.27 -4.03 14.01
N ILE A 80 12.34 -4.04 13.04
CA ILE A 80 11.55 -5.23 12.72
C ILE A 80 12.30 -6.06 11.68
N PRO A 81 12.77 -7.27 12.02
CA PRO A 81 13.56 -8.07 11.09
C PRO A 81 12.69 -8.61 9.94
N MET A 82 13.27 -8.72 8.75
CA MET A 82 12.52 -9.01 7.51
C MET A 82 11.87 -10.40 7.52
N GLU A 83 12.48 -11.37 8.19
CA GLU A 83 11.91 -12.72 8.34
C GLU A 83 10.56 -12.72 9.08
N ARG A 84 10.27 -11.71 9.92
CA ARG A 84 8.97 -11.56 10.59
C ARG A 84 7.87 -11.03 9.68
N LEU A 85 8.24 -10.55 8.48
CA LEU A 85 7.34 -10.08 7.43
C LEU A 85 7.20 -11.11 6.29
N GLY A 86 7.70 -12.34 6.50
CA GLY A 86 7.68 -13.40 5.50
C GLY A 86 8.66 -13.23 4.34
N VAL A 87 9.58 -12.26 4.43
CA VAL A 87 10.57 -12.04 3.37
C VAL A 87 11.58 -13.21 3.37
N PRO A 88 11.73 -13.95 2.25
CA PRO A 88 12.63 -15.10 2.17
C PRO A 88 14.08 -14.73 2.46
N ARG A 89 14.78 -15.60 3.19
CA ARG A 89 16.21 -15.45 3.46
C ARG A 89 17.03 -16.21 2.42
N ALA A 90 18.15 -15.64 2.01
CA ALA A 90 19.07 -16.28 1.07
C ALA A 90 19.71 -17.57 1.62
N ASP A 91 19.84 -17.70 2.95
CA ASP A 91 20.36 -18.88 3.63
C ASP A 91 19.30 -19.97 3.88
N GLY A 92 18.06 -19.76 3.45
CA GLY A 92 16.96 -20.69 3.71
C GLY A 92 16.54 -20.80 5.18
N GLY A 93 16.99 -19.86 6.02
CA GLY A 93 16.60 -19.80 7.43
C GLY A 93 15.11 -19.54 7.63
N TRP A 94 14.69 -19.60 8.90
CA TRP A 94 13.29 -19.40 9.27
C TRP A 94 12.73 -18.06 8.80
N THR A 95 11.51 -18.08 8.31
CA THR A 95 10.65 -16.91 8.05
C THR A 95 9.24 -17.18 8.57
N GLU A 96 8.55 -16.13 9.00
CA GLU A 96 7.14 -16.22 9.36
C GLU A 96 6.32 -16.63 8.14
N THR A 97 5.40 -17.57 8.33
CA THR A 97 4.56 -18.14 7.27
C THR A 97 3.07 -17.91 7.54
N ASP A 98 2.70 -17.45 8.74
CA ASP A 98 1.33 -17.08 9.05
C ASP A 98 1.01 -15.68 8.49
N PRO A 99 0.17 -15.58 7.43
CA PRO A 99 -0.13 -14.30 6.80
C PRO A 99 -0.89 -13.35 7.74
N ARG A 100 -1.62 -13.87 8.74
CA ARG A 100 -2.31 -13.02 9.72
C ARG A 100 -1.31 -12.37 10.66
N LYS A 101 -0.27 -13.08 11.11
CA LYS A 101 0.78 -12.48 11.95
C LYS A 101 1.55 -11.40 11.19
N ILE A 102 1.87 -11.64 9.92
CA ILE A 102 2.53 -10.65 9.05
C ILE A 102 1.63 -9.41 8.90
N TRP A 103 0.35 -9.61 8.58
CA TRP A 103 -0.61 -8.52 8.45
C TRP A 103 -0.79 -7.73 9.75
N HIS A 104 -0.93 -8.40 10.89
CA HIS A 104 -1.06 -7.77 12.19
C HIS A 104 0.17 -6.93 12.53
N LEU A 105 1.38 -7.45 12.30
CA LEU A 105 2.62 -6.73 12.54
C LEU A 105 2.72 -5.46 11.68
N PHE A 106 2.34 -5.54 10.40
CA PHE A 106 2.26 -4.38 9.53
C PHE A 106 1.22 -3.37 10.03
N ALA A 107 0.01 -3.82 10.38
CA ALA A 107 -1.08 -2.96 10.84
C ALA A 107 -0.74 -2.20 12.12
N GLU A 108 -0.13 -2.86 13.12
CA GLU A 108 0.36 -2.24 14.37
C GLU A 108 1.40 -1.14 14.12
N ASN A 109 2.11 -1.23 12.99
CA ASN A 109 3.17 -0.31 12.61
C ASN A 109 2.77 0.65 11.47
N TYR A 110 1.51 0.61 11.01
CA TYR A 110 1.07 1.36 9.82
C TYR A 110 1.16 2.89 10.00
N TRP A 111 1.18 3.37 11.25
CA TRP A 111 1.39 4.79 11.57
C TRP A 111 2.80 5.29 11.24
N ARG A 112 3.79 4.41 11.10
CA ARG A 112 5.18 4.77 10.76
C ARG A 112 5.32 5.27 9.32
N PHE A 113 4.34 4.97 8.47
CA PHE A 113 4.31 5.44 7.08
C PHE A 113 3.74 6.86 6.94
N ARG A 114 3.33 7.54 8.02
CA ARG A 114 2.80 8.92 7.95
C ARG A 114 3.79 9.85 7.23
N GLY A 115 3.29 10.59 6.24
CA GLY A 115 4.10 11.50 5.42
C GLY A 115 4.88 10.82 4.29
N THR A 116 4.78 9.50 4.12
CA THR A 116 5.46 8.76 3.04
C THR A 116 4.52 8.53 1.84
N PRO A 117 5.07 8.36 0.63
CA PRO A 117 4.30 7.91 -0.54
C PRO A 117 3.62 6.56 -0.32
N SER A 118 4.27 5.61 0.37
CA SER A 118 3.67 4.30 0.65
C SER A 118 2.36 4.40 1.44
N ARG A 119 2.25 5.37 2.36
CA ARG A 119 0.96 5.61 3.05
C ARG A 119 -0.13 6.04 2.09
N LEU A 120 0.19 6.94 1.17
CA LEU A 120 -0.75 7.40 0.16
C LEU A 120 -1.18 6.24 -0.75
N TRP A 121 -0.25 5.42 -1.23
CA TRP A 121 -0.53 4.29 -2.12
C TRP A 121 -1.39 3.22 -1.44
N HIS A 122 -1.05 2.81 -0.20
CA HIS A 122 -1.86 1.86 0.55
C HIS A 122 -3.26 2.41 0.87
N ASP A 123 -3.37 3.66 1.34
CA ASP A 123 -4.68 4.26 1.61
C ASP A 123 -5.53 4.35 0.33
N TRP A 124 -4.91 4.58 -0.85
CA TRP A 124 -5.59 4.53 -2.15
C TRP A 124 -6.05 3.12 -2.50
N VAL A 125 -5.20 2.10 -2.38
CA VAL A 125 -5.58 0.70 -2.61
C VAL A 125 -6.74 0.29 -1.69
N TYR A 126 -6.64 0.58 -0.39
CA TYR A 126 -7.67 0.26 0.58
C TYR A 126 -9.00 0.94 0.27
N SER A 127 -8.98 2.23 -0.05
CA SER A 127 -10.21 3.00 -0.31
C SER A 127 -10.81 2.69 -1.68
N GLN A 128 -10.01 2.69 -2.75
CA GLN A 128 -10.49 2.70 -4.13
C GLN A 128 -10.59 1.30 -4.74
N VAL A 129 -9.66 0.40 -4.39
CA VAL A 129 -9.66 -0.98 -4.90
C VAL A 129 -10.51 -1.88 -4.02
N PHE A 130 -10.39 -1.74 -2.69
CA PHE A 130 -11.10 -2.61 -1.73
C PHE A 130 -12.34 -1.98 -1.08
N GLY A 131 -12.61 -0.69 -1.28
CA GLY A 131 -13.81 -0.03 -0.74
C GLY A 131 -13.81 0.13 0.79
N LEU A 132 -12.64 0.06 1.45
CA LEU A 132 -12.55 0.22 2.90
C LEU A 132 -12.85 1.67 3.30
N THR A 133 -13.63 1.83 4.36
CA THR A 133 -14.07 3.14 4.88
C THR A 133 -13.47 3.48 6.25
N VAL A 134 -12.64 2.59 6.81
CA VAL A 134 -12.00 2.75 8.11
C VAL A 134 -10.54 2.31 8.07
N ARG A 135 -9.75 2.83 9.01
CA ARG A 135 -8.35 2.48 9.30
C ARG A 135 -8.24 1.83 10.68
#